data_AF-W4FBD1-F1
#
_entry.id   AF-W4FBD1-F1
#
_cell.length_a   1.000
_cell.length_b   1.000
_cell.length_c   1.000
_cell.angle_alpha   90.00
_cell.angle_beta   90.00
_cell.angle_gamma   90.00
#
_symmetry.space_group_name_H-M   'P 1'
#
loop_
_entity.id
_entity.type
_entity.pdbx_description
1 polymer ?
#
loop_
_entity_poly.entity_id
_entity_poly.type
_entity_poly.pdbx_seq_one_letter_code
_entity_poly.pdbx_strand_id
1 'polypeptide(L)'
;MSGSKVTRTYETHCSTHGRLFHTVPTPNKFPTKSQSHVFCKVWFTDYAKHVASVHSTMQSPRLRLLRHSTASLCLRLLLIRRQAALERLTIPDVTFSLDKYSDADSKEKFWFVKEDLKRLRRCLNIPVRMVTAERTACTGIEALCIVLRQFAVPDRWYDLMAMFGRSCSCLCNIYLQTLDLIYNKFRDTIYLDFNRIRTKLASISKAIVDKGGEVHNVWAFIDGTVRECCRPAGDERQRSVFNGHKRRQAIKFQTLVTPDGIISHAFGPIEGRRHDQLSISKKNASWR
;
A
#
# COMPACT_ATOMS: atom_id res chain seq x y z
N MET A 1 44.65 29.97 -34.84
CA MET A 1 43.37 30.61 -35.19
C MET A 1 42.33 30.02 -34.24
N SER A 2 42.18 30.63 -33.05
CA SER A 2 41.15 31.63 -32.71
C SER A 2 39.78 30.98 -32.48
N GLY A 3 39.41 30.66 -31.23
CA GLY A 3 38.52 31.51 -30.41
C GLY A 3 37.14 30.83 -30.34
N SER A 4 36.30 30.89 -29.31
CA SER A 4 36.25 31.72 -28.12
C SER A 4 35.33 31.06 -27.09
N LYS A 5 35.66 31.24 -25.80
CA LYS A 5 34.71 31.15 -24.69
C LYS A 5 33.63 32.22 -24.88
N VAL A 6 32.36 31.87 -24.67
CA VAL A 6 31.30 32.86 -24.40
C VAL A 6 30.53 32.43 -23.16
N THR A 7 30.80 33.17 -22.09
CA THR A 7 29.98 33.31 -20.89
C THR A 7 28.80 34.22 -21.24
N ARG A 8 27.56 33.85 -20.91
CA ARG A 8 26.44 34.80 -20.76
C ARG A 8 25.55 34.38 -19.59
N THR A 9 25.73 35.10 -18.49
CA THR A 9 24.78 35.35 -17.42
C THR A 9 23.63 36.22 -17.94
N TYR A 10 22.36 35.89 -17.64
CA TYR A 10 21.29 36.88 -17.45
C TYR A 10 20.28 36.41 -16.39
N GLU A 11 20.39 37.10 -15.26
CA GLU A 11 19.37 37.65 -14.36
C GLU A 11 17.94 37.11 -14.38
N THR A 12 17.51 36.77 -13.17
CA THR A 12 16.15 36.74 -12.66
C THR A 12 15.41 38.06 -12.87
N HIS A 13 14.23 38.01 -13.50
CA HIS A 13 13.18 39.01 -13.32
C HIS A 13 11.92 38.32 -12.80
N CYS A 14 11.57 38.65 -11.55
CA CYS A 14 10.28 38.40 -10.95
C CYS A 14 9.38 39.60 -11.32
N SER A 15 8.24 39.36 -11.96
CA SER A 15 7.13 40.32 -11.96
C SER A 15 5.80 39.59 -12.04
N THR A 16 5.06 39.74 -10.95
CA THR A 16 3.61 39.57 -10.76
C THR A 16 2.77 40.12 -11.90
N HIS A 17 1.79 39.36 -12.38
CA HIS A 17 0.35 39.71 -12.52
C HIS A 17 -0.41 38.55 -13.18
N GLY A 18 -1.54 38.17 -12.59
CA GLY A 18 -2.27 36.94 -12.90
C GLY A 18 -3.19 36.99 -14.12
N ARG A 19 -3.61 35.80 -14.55
CA ARG A 19 -4.96 35.55 -15.05
C ARG A 19 -5.29 34.06 -15.00
N LEU A 20 -6.42 33.76 -14.37
CA LEU A 20 -7.06 32.45 -14.33
C LEU A 20 -7.36 31.95 -15.74
N PHE A 21 -7.03 30.69 -16.01
CA PHE A 21 -7.78 29.89 -16.98
C PHE A 21 -8.12 28.55 -16.35
N HIS A 22 -9.42 28.37 -16.10
CA HIS A 22 -10.04 27.10 -15.81
C HIS A 22 -9.75 26.12 -16.95
N THR A 23 -9.20 24.95 -16.63
CA THR A 23 -9.32 23.77 -17.48
C THR A 23 -10.05 22.71 -16.67
N VAL A 24 -11.26 22.39 -17.13
CA VAL A 24 -12.13 21.33 -16.62
C VAL A 24 -11.42 19.98 -16.83
N PRO A 25 -11.25 19.12 -15.81
CA PRO A 25 -10.74 17.78 -16.03
C PRO A 25 -11.85 16.89 -16.58
N THR A 26 -11.62 16.30 -17.75
CA THR A 26 -12.44 15.20 -18.28
C THR A 26 -12.26 13.93 -17.43
N PRO A 27 -13.32 13.13 -17.23
CA PRO A 27 -13.29 11.94 -16.41
C PRO A 27 -12.77 10.78 -17.25
N ASN A 28 -11.62 10.22 -16.92
CA ASN A 28 -11.29 8.79 -17.08
C ASN A 28 -9.79 8.57 -16.89
N LYS A 29 -9.43 7.96 -15.76
CA LYS A 29 -8.34 6.97 -15.56
C LYS A 29 -8.07 6.84 -14.07
N PHE A 30 -8.82 5.96 -13.40
CA PHE A 30 -8.43 5.43 -12.08
C PHE A 30 -7.37 4.34 -12.28
N PRO A 31 -6.15 4.43 -11.70
CA PRO A 31 -5.25 3.30 -11.64
C PRO A 31 -5.52 2.47 -10.37
N THR A 32 -5.76 1.18 -10.60
CA THR A 32 -5.91 0.08 -9.65
C THR A 32 -4.76 -0.01 -8.64
N LYS A 33 -5.09 -0.10 -7.35
CA LYS A 33 -4.13 -0.17 -6.25
C LYS A 33 -4.35 -1.44 -5.42
N SER A 34 -3.25 -2.12 -5.07
CA SER A 34 -3.17 -2.98 -3.88
C SER A 34 -1.79 -2.73 -3.24
N GLN A 35 -1.78 -1.87 -2.22
CA GLN A 35 -0.62 -1.49 -1.41
C GLN A 35 -0.82 -2.10 -0.03
N SER A 36 0.18 -2.76 0.56
CA SER A 36 -0.09 -3.41 1.85
C SER A 36 1.05 -3.45 2.83
N HIS A 37 2.24 -3.96 2.48
CA HIS A 37 3.23 -4.18 3.53
C HIS A 37 4.24 -3.04 3.75
N VAL A 38 4.88 -2.55 2.69
CA VAL A 38 5.92 -1.50 2.81
C VAL A 38 5.29 -0.11 2.97
N PHE A 39 4.15 0.11 2.33
CA PHE A 39 3.42 1.37 2.39
C PHE A 39 2.91 1.64 3.80
N CYS A 40 2.40 0.64 4.51
CA CYS A 40 1.79 0.84 5.82
C CYS A 40 2.81 1.15 6.93
N LYS A 41 4.04 0.60 6.89
CA LYS A 41 5.11 1.00 7.83
C LYS A 41 5.59 2.44 7.60
N VAL A 42 5.79 2.84 6.35
CA VAL A 42 6.22 4.22 6.03
C VAL A 42 5.08 5.22 6.26
N TRP A 43 3.85 4.87 5.86
CA TRP A 43 2.67 5.68 6.09
C TRP A 43 2.31 5.75 7.57
N PHE A 44 2.57 4.76 8.42
CA PHE A 44 2.40 4.93 9.87
C PHE A 44 3.51 5.78 10.47
N THR A 45 4.78 5.67 10.03
CA THR A 45 5.80 6.62 10.49
C THR A 45 5.52 8.05 10.01
N ASP A 46 5.02 8.24 8.79
CA ASP A 46 4.74 9.56 8.24
C ASP A 46 3.34 10.06 8.57
N TYR A 47 2.34 9.22 8.84
CA TYR A 47 1.02 9.61 9.35
C TYR A 47 1.06 9.79 10.86
N ALA A 48 1.83 9.01 11.63
CA ALA A 48 2.07 9.33 13.03
C ALA A 48 2.97 10.57 13.15
N LYS A 49 3.97 10.77 12.27
CA LYS A 49 4.74 12.03 12.22
C LYS A 49 3.96 13.18 11.62
N HIS A 50 3.03 12.97 10.69
CA HIS A 50 2.19 14.03 10.10
C HIS A 50 0.98 14.31 10.99
N VAL A 51 0.44 13.37 11.74
CA VAL A 51 -0.55 13.63 12.80
C VAL A 51 0.16 14.23 14.01
N ALA A 52 1.38 13.82 14.36
CA ALA A 52 2.19 14.50 15.39
C ALA A 52 2.71 15.86 14.92
N SER A 53 3.02 16.05 13.63
CA SER A 53 3.44 17.30 13.02
C SER A 53 2.26 18.22 12.77
N VAL A 54 1.10 17.72 12.36
CA VAL A 54 -0.15 18.49 12.28
C VAL A 54 -0.65 18.77 13.70
N HIS A 55 -0.47 17.91 14.70
CA HIS A 55 -0.71 18.28 16.11
C HIS A 55 0.34 19.26 16.67
N SER A 56 1.60 19.23 16.19
CA SER A 56 2.64 20.18 16.62
C SER A 56 2.54 21.53 15.91
N THR A 57 2.06 21.55 14.66
CA THR A 57 2.03 22.72 13.77
C THR A 57 0.62 23.33 13.69
N MET A 58 -0.43 22.49 13.80
CA MET A 58 -1.78 22.87 14.22
C MET A 58 -1.99 22.48 15.68
N GLN A 59 -1.24 23.09 16.59
CA GLN A 59 -1.88 23.40 17.87
C GLN A 59 -3.06 24.32 17.53
N SER A 60 -4.28 23.83 17.73
CA SER A 60 -5.46 24.69 17.61
C SER A 60 -5.19 25.99 18.38
N PRO A 61 -5.54 27.18 17.88
CA PRO A 61 -5.28 28.44 18.57
C PRO A 61 -5.72 28.41 20.05
N ARG A 62 -6.76 27.60 20.35
CA ARG A 62 -7.26 27.29 21.69
C ARG A 62 -6.27 26.48 22.56
N LEU A 63 -5.57 25.48 22.03
CA LEU A 63 -4.56 24.71 22.79
C LEU A 63 -3.33 25.55 23.15
N ARG A 64 -2.96 26.54 22.33
CA ARG A 64 -1.92 27.54 22.66
C ARG A 64 -2.35 28.44 23.80
N LEU A 65 -3.58 28.98 23.74
CA LEU A 65 -4.16 29.82 24.80
C LEU A 65 -4.28 29.07 26.14
N LEU A 66 -4.59 27.77 26.11
CA LEU A 66 -4.68 26.94 27.32
C LEU A 66 -3.32 26.66 27.99
N ARG A 67 -2.21 26.67 27.24
CA ARG A 67 -0.85 26.55 27.80
C ARG A 67 -0.41 27.82 28.54
N HIS A 68 -0.80 28.98 28.04
CA HIS A 68 -0.52 30.28 28.64
C HIS A 68 -1.58 30.75 29.66
N SER A 69 -2.57 29.91 29.96
CA SER A 69 -3.61 30.19 30.94
C SER A 69 -3.08 30.06 32.38
N THR A 70 -3.47 31.01 33.25
CA THR A 70 -3.23 30.99 34.70
C THR A 70 -4.10 29.97 35.45
N ALA A 71 -4.98 29.25 34.74
CA ALA A 71 -5.84 28.23 35.31
C ALA A 71 -5.05 27.11 35.99
N SER A 72 -5.66 26.46 36.99
CA SER A 72 -5.05 25.33 37.68
C SER A 72 -4.64 24.22 36.70
N LEU A 73 -3.58 23.48 37.02
CA LEU A 73 -3.08 22.38 36.19
C LEU A 73 -4.21 21.38 35.84
N CYS A 74 -5.11 21.11 36.80
CA CYS A 74 -6.25 20.23 36.63
C CYS A 74 -7.22 20.74 35.56
N LEU A 75 -7.57 22.03 35.58
CA LEU A 75 -8.46 22.64 34.59
C LEU A 75 -7.84 22.60 33.18
N ARG A 76 -6.53 22.86 33.07
CA ARG A 76 -5.80 22.77 31.80
C ARG A 76 -5.79 21.35 31.23
N LEU A 77 -5.55 20.34 32.06
CA LEU A 77 -5.60 18.93 31.64
C LEU A 77 -7.02 18.52 31.22
N LEU A 78 -8.05 18.97 31.94
CA LEU A 78 -9.45 18.73 31.56
C LEU A 78 -9.81 19.37 30.23
N LEU A 79 -9.38 20.61 29.97
CA LEU A 79 -9.66 21.31 28.73
C LEU A 79 -8.91 20.71 27.54
N ILE A 80 -7.65 20.28 27.73
CA ILE A 80 -6.89 19.53 26.71
C ILE A 80 -7.57 18.19 26.42
N ARG A 81 -8.00 17.44 27.44
CA ARG A 81 -8.73 16.18 27.27
C ARG A 81 -10.07 16.38 26.56
N ARG A 82 -10.81 17.43 26.90
CA ARG A 82 -12.09 17.80 26.26
C ARG A 82 -11.90 18.20 24.80
N GLN A 83 -10.91 19.03 24.50
CA GLN A 83 -10.58 19.43 23.13
C GLN A 83 -10.16 18.20 22.30
N ALA A 84 -9.29 17.36 22.85
CA ALA A 84 -8.90 16.10 22.23
C ALA A 84 -10.05 15.10 22.08
N ALA A 85 -11.11 15.19 22.89
CA ALA A 85 -12.32 14.39 22.74
C ALA A 85 -13.25 14.94 21.64
N LEU A 86 -13.35 16.27 21.50
CA LEU A 86 -14.14 16.92 20.44
C LEU A 86 -13.55 16.72 19.04
N GLU A 87 -12.24 16.56 18.95
CA GLU A 87 -11.52 16.31 17.67
C GLU A 87 -11.46 14.82 17.29
N ARG A 88 -11.95 13.90 18.15
CA ARG A 88 -11.96 12.47 17.84
C ARG A 88 -13.10 12.14 16.88
N LEU A 89 -12.76 11.35 15.88
CA LEU A 89 -13.75 10.72 15.01
C LEU A 89 -14.67 9.82 15.84
N THR A 90 -15.97 9.95 15.63
CA THR A 90 -16.97 9.06 16.23
C THR A 90 -16.81 7.67 15.62
N ILE A 91 -16.55 6.68 16.47
CA ILE A 91 -16.51 5.27 16.05
C ILE A 91 -17.97 4.80 15.99
N PRO A 92 -18.45 4.31 14.83
CA PRO A 92 -19.80 3.78 14.72
C PRO A 92 -19.97 2.58 15.66
N ASP A 93 -21.07 2.52 16.40
CA ASP A 93 -21.46 1.36 17.19
C ASP A 93 -22.07 0.29 16.27
N VAL A 94 -21.22 -0.31 15.45
CA VAL A 94 -21.58 -1.34 14.48
C VAL A 94 -20.66 -2.53 14.69
N THR A 95 -21.23 -3.72 14.80
CA THR A 95 -20.42 -4.95 14.76
C THR A 95 -20.47 -5.55 13.36
N PHE A 96 -19.30 -5.74 12.75
CA PHE A 96 -19.16 -6.43 11.48
C PHE A 96 -19.64 -7.89 11.60
N SER A 97 -20.54 -8.29 10.71
CA SER A 97 -20.92 -9.68 10.53
C SER A 97 -21.10 -9.97 9.05
N LEU A 98 -20.44 -11.03 8.57
CA LEU A 98 -20.53 -11.47 7.18
C LEU A 98 -21.96 -11.90 6.80
N ASP A 99 -22.74 -12.38 7.76
CA ASP A 99 -24.11 -12.86 7.54
C ASP A 99 -25.08 -11.74 7.14
N LYS A 100 -24.72 -10.48 7.44
CA LYS A 100 -25.50 -9.30 7.03
C LYS A 100 -25.40 -9.01 5.53
N TYR A 101 -24.49 -9.65 4.81
CA TYR A 101 -24.28 -9.43 3.38
C TYR A 101 -24.92 -10.54 2.53
N SER A 102 -25.53 -10.14 1.41
CA SER A 102 -25.86 -11.09 0.34
C SER A 102 -24.57 -11.58 -0.34
N ASP A 103 -24.63 -12.69 -1.09
CA ASP A 103 -23.47 -13.15 -1.86
C ASP A 103 -23.07 -12.15 -2.97
N ALA A 104 -24.06 -11.43 -3.53
CA ALA A 104 -23.80 -10.36 -4.49
C ALA A 104 -23.02 -9.20 -3.85
N ASP A 105 -23.45 -8.74 -2.66
CA ASP A 105 -22.74 -7.68 -1.93
C ASP A 105 -21.34 -8.13 -1.50
N SER A 106 -21.21 -9.38 -1.05
CA SER A 106 -19.92 -9.96 -0.66
C SER A 106 -18.95 -9.96 -1.84
N LYS A 107 -19.42 -10.34 -3.02
CA LYS A 107 -18.60 -10.34 -4.24
C LYS A 107 -18.20 -8.92 -4.65
N GLU A 108 -19.10 -7.94 -4.57
CA GLU A 108 -18.76 -6.57 -4.91
C GLU A 108 -17.75 -5.95 -3.93
N LYS A 109 -17.89 -6.24 -2.62
CA LYS A 109 -17.02 -5.63 -1.59
C LYS A 109 -15.68 -6.33 -1.42
N PHE A 110 -15.68 -7.67 -1.49
CA PHE A 110 -14.53 -8.51 -1.14
C PHE A 110 -14.06 -9.41 -2.28
N TRP A 111 -14.72 -9.40 -3.45
CA TRP A 111 -14.45 -10.23 -4.63
C TRP A 111 -14.77 -11.72 -4.48
N PHE A 112 -15.27 -12.14 -3.32
CA PHE A 112 -15.59 -13.53 -3.02
C PHE A 112 -17.00 -13.64 -2.44
N VAL A 113 -17.69 -14.75 -2.75
CA VAL A 113 -18.94 -15.13 -2.08
C VAL A 113 -18.66 -15.62 -0.66
N LYS A 114 -19.69 -15.72 0.19
CA LYS A 114 -19.50 -16.03 1.61
C LYS A 114 -18.82 -17.37 1.87
N GLU A 115 -19.16 -18.39 1.09
CA GLU A 115 -18.54 -19.71 1.24
C GLU A 115 -17.07 -19.72 0.84
N ASP A 116 -16.71 -18.98 -0.22
CA ASP A 116 -15.32 -18.81 -0.63
C ASP A 116 -14.51 -18.04 0.41
N LEU A 117 -15.08 -17.04 1.08
CA LEU A 117 -14.42 -16.35 2.19
C LEU A 117 -14.13 -17.31 3.35
N LYS A 118 -15.08 -18.18 3.70
CA LYS A 118 -14.91 -19.21 4.73
C LYS A 118 -13.85 -20.25 4.33
N ARG A 119 -13.82 -20.66 3.07
CA ARG A 119 -12.80 -21.56 2.51
C ARG A 119 -11.42 -20.88 2.50
N LEU A 120 -11.34 -19.64 2.04
CA LEU A 120 -10.11 -18.86 1.97
C LEU A 120 -9.50 -18.66 3.36
N ARG A 121 -10.31 -18.34 4.38
CA ARG A 121 -9.84 -18.27 5.78
C ARG A 121 -9.18 -19.58 6.23
N ARG A 122 -9.78 -20.73 5.89
CA ARG A 122 -9.24 -22.07 6.21
C ARG A 122 -7.93 -22.31 5.45
N CYS A 123 -7.89 -22.07 4.14
CA CYS A 123 -6.71 -22.27 3.30
C CYS A 123 -5.53 -21.37 3.71
N LEU A 124 -5.80 -20.10 4.02
CA LEU A 124 -4.81 -19.15 4.53
C LEU A 124 -4.44 -19.41 6.00
N ASN A 125 -5.15 -20.33 6.67
CA ASN A 125 -4.95 -20.68 8.08
C ASN A 125 -5.01 -19.48 9.02
N ILE A 126 -5.96 -18.59 8.74
CA ILE A 126 -6.28 -17.47 9.62
C ILE A 126 -7.09 -18.04 10.79
N PRO A 127 -6.65 -17.83 12.05
CA PRO A 127 -7.34 -18.40 13.21
C PRO A 127 -8.76 -17.83 13.34
N VAL A 128 -9.66 -18.59 13.97
CA VAL A 128 -11.07 -18.18 14.14
C VAL A 128 -11.20 -16.86 14.88
N ARG A 129 -10.30 -16.63 15.84
CA ARG A 129 -10.20 -15.39 16.61
C ARG A 129 -8.78 -14.85 16.52
N MET A 130 -8.68 -13.55 16.32
CA MET A 130 -7.44 -12.79 16.19
C MET A 130 -7.39 -11.74 17.31
N VAL A 131 -6.22 -11.58 17.92
CA VAL A 131 -5.97 -10.52 18.90
C VAL A 131 -4.65 -9.84 18.54
N THR A 132 -4.69 -8.54 18.32
CA THR A 132 -3.49 -7.74 18.04
C THR A 132 -2.65 -7.51 19.29
N ALA A 133 -1.40 -7.08 19.11
CA ALA A 133 -0.52 -6.72 20.23
C ALA A 133 -1.13 -5.60 21.10
N GLU A 134 -1.89 -4.70 20.48
CA GLU A 134 -2.65 -3.62 21.12
C GLU A 134 -3.97 -4.11 21.73
N ARG A 135 -4.13 -5.44 21.90
CA ARG A 135 -5.30 -6.10 22.50
C ARG A 135 -6.61 -5.86 21.74
N THR A 136 -6.52 -5.56 20.45
CA THR A 136 -7.72 -5.44 19.61
C THR A 136 -8.16 -6.82 19.16
N ALA A 137 -9.33 -7.28 19.64
CA ALA A 137 -9.88 -8.58 19.26
C ALA A 137 -10.81 -8.45 18.04
N CYS A 138 -10.70 -9.40 17.11
CA CYS A 138 -11.58 -9.52 15.94
C CYS A 138 -11.76 -10.99 15.55
N THR A 139 -12.75 -11.26 14.70
CA THR A 139 -12.90 -12.60 14.11
C THR A 139 -11.94 -12.79 12.95
N GLY A 140 -11.55 -14.03 12.65
CA GLY A 140 -10.69 -14.32 11.50
C GLY A 140 -11.32 -13.95 10.15
N ILE A 141 -12.65 -14.03 10.05
CA ILE A 141 -13.38 -13.60 8.85
C ILE A 141 -13.35 -12.08 8.72
N GLU A 142 -13.58 -11.35 9.80
CA GLU A 142 -13.48 -9.89 9.82
C GLU A 142 -12.07 -9.43 9.40
N ALA A 143 -11.04 -10.03 10.00
CA ALA A 143 -9.65 -9.76 9.66
C ALA A 143 -9.34 -10.01 8.17
N LEU A 144 -9.81 -11.13 7.62
CA LEU A 144 -9.70 -11.44 6.19
C LEU A 144 -10.44 -10.43 5.33
N CYS A 145 -11.66 -10.05 5.69
CA CYS A 145 -12.46 -9.08 4.94
C CYS A 145 -11.82 -7.68 4.93
N ILE A 146 -11.17 -7.25 6.03
CA ILE A 146 -10.40 -6.00 6.07
C ILE A 146 -9.25 -6.05 5.05
N VAL A 147 -8.48 -7.14 5.00
CA VAL A 147 -7.39 -7.30 4.03
C VAL A 147 -7.92 -7.30 2.59
N LEU A 148 -8.95 -8.09 2.32
CA LEU A 148 -9.54 -8.19 0.98
C LEU A 148 -10.14 -6.88 0.51
N ARG A 149 -10.83 -6.14 1.38
CA ARG A 149 -11.40 -4.84 1.03
C ARG A 149 -10.30 -3.86 0.61
N GLN A 150 -9.20 -3.81 1.35
CA GLN A 150 -8.07 -2.94 1.03
C GLN A 150 -7.35 -3.34 -0.28
N PHE A 151 -7.41 -4.61 -0.66
CA PHE A 151 -6.83 -5.12 -1.91
C PHE A 151 -7.75 -4.89 -3.10
N ALA A 152 -9.07 -4.97 -2.90
CA ALA A 152 -10.07 -4.67 -3.92
C ALA A 152 -10.08 -3.19 -4.26
N VAL A 153 -10.11 -2.33 -3.23
CA VAL A 153 -10.14 -0.88 -3.36
C VAL A 153 -9.27 -0.24 -2.27
N PRO A 154 -8.37 0.70 -2.62
CA PRO A 154 -7.53 1.41 -1.67
C PRO A 154 -8.30 2.51 -0.92
N ASP A 155 -9.34 2.12 -0.19
CA ASP A 155 -10.14 3.02 0.62
C ASP A 155 -9.30 3.64 1.75
N ARG A 156 -9.72 4.81 2.22
CA ARG A 156 -9.14 5.38 3.44
C ARG A 156 -9.67 4.57 4.63
N TRP A 157 -8.84 4.41 5.66
CA TRP A 157 -9.28 3.76 6.91
C TRP A 157 -10.53 4.40 7.51
N TYR A 158 -10.70 5.71 7.31
CA TYR A 158 -11.88 6.46 7.72
C TYR A 158 -13.16 5.92 7.07
N ASP A 159 -13.14 5.70 5.76
CA ASP A 159 -14.30 5.23 4.99
C ASP A 159 -14.69 3.80 5.42
N LEU A 160 -13.71 3.00 5.85
CA LEU A 160 -13.90 1.65 6.36
C LEU A 160 -14.48 1.61 7.79
N MET A 161 -14.42 2.71 8.55
CA MET A 161 -14.96 2.76 9.92
C MET A 161 -16.46 2.44 9.96
N ALA A 162 -17.22 2.94 8.98
CA ALA A 162 -18.66 2.70 8.87
C ALA A 162 -19.00 1.22 8.62
N MET A 163 -18.14 0.52 7.89
CA MET A 163 -18.34 -0.89 7.53
C MET A 163 -17.98 -1.83 8.68
N PHE A 164 -16.87 -1.57 9.36
CA PHE A 164 -16.32 -2.47 10.36
C PHE A 164 -16.60 -2.05 11.81
N GLY A 165 -17.06 -0.81 12.03
CA GLY A 165 -17.32 -0.25 13.37
C GLY A 165 -16.08 -0.17 14.26
N ARG A 166 -14.91 0.05 13.65
CA ARG A 166 -13.63 0.14 14.35
C ARG A 166 -12.94 1.45 14.02
N SER A 167 -12.10 1.92 14.95
CA SER A 167 -11.24 3.08 14.70
C SER A 167 -10.22 2.78 13.58
N CYS A 168 -9.74 3.82 12.90
CA CYS A 168 -8.69 3.70 11.89
C CYS A 168 -7.45 2.94 12.41
N SER A 169 -7.03 3.20 13.65
CA SER A 169 -5.89 2.53 14.26
C SER A 169 -6.14 1.04 14.46
N CYS A 170 -7.34 0.65 14.93
CA CYS A 170 -7.71 -0.75 15.06
C CYS A 170 -7.72 -1.47 13.71
N LEU A 171 -8.30 -0.86 12.67
CA LEU A 171 -8.32 -1.42 11.32
C LEU A 171 -6.91 -1.66 10.77
N CYS A 172 -6.05 -0.64 10.90
CA CYS A 172 -4.65 -0.70 10.48
C CYS A 172 -3.88 -1.83 11.20
N ASN A 173 -4.08 -1.97 12.52
CA ASN A 173 -3.40 -3.01 13.31
C ASN A 173 -3.86 -4.41 12.91
N ILE A 174 -5.17 -4.62 12.77
CA ILE A 174 -5.74 -5.91 12.32
C ILE A 174 -5.20 -6.24 10.93
N TYR A 175 -5.21 -5.27 10.02
CA TYR A 175 -4.70 -5.42 8.66
C TYR A 175 -3.24 -5.86 8.64
N LEU A 176 -2.37 -5.12 9.33
CA LEU A 176 -0.93 -5.40 9.40
C LEU A 176 -0.65 -6.79 9.99
N GLN A 177 -1.28 -7.12 11.12
CA GLN A 177 -1.09 -8.42 11.75
C GLN A 177 -1.56 -9.57 10.85
N THR A 178 -2.70 -9.41 10.17
CA THR A 178 -3.24 -10.43 9.27
C THR A 178 -2.32 -10.63 8.06
N LEU A 179 -1.76 -9.55 7.51
CA LEU A 179 -0.77 -9.63 6.45
C LEU A 179 0.52 -10.29 6.91
N ASP A 180 1.03 -9.95 8.09
CA ASP A 180 2.22 -10.59 8.66
C ASP A 180 2.00 -12.09 8.83
N LEU A 181 0.82 -12.52 9.32
CA LEU A 181 0.49 -13.94 9.43
C LEU A 181 0.50 -14.64 8.07
N ILE A 182 -0.16 -14.06 7.06
CA ILE A 182 -0.20 -14.63 5.71
C ILE A 182 1.21 -14.67 5.11
N TYR A 183 1.94 -13.56 5.16
CA TYR A 183 3.28 -13.47 4.60
C TYR A 183 4.24 -14.44 5.27
N ASN A 184 4.28 -14.50 6.60
CA ASN A 184 5.17 -15.41 7.31
C ASN A 184 4.87 -16.87 7.02
N LYS A 185 3.59 -17.22 6.80
CA LYS A 185 3.20 -18.58 6.45
C LYS A 185 3.55 -18.96 5.01
N PHE A 186 3.38 -18.03 4.07
CA PHE A 186 3.49 -18.31 2.63
C PHE A 186 4.72 -17.68 1.97
N ARG A 187 5.65 -17.12 2.73
CA ARG A 187 6.86 -16.44 2.22
C ARG A 187 7.63 -17.26 1.19
N ASP A 188 7.79 -18.57 1.44
CA ASP A 188 8.56 -19.43 0.55
C ASP A 188 7.80 -19.69 -0.75
N THR A 189 6.46 -19.84 -0.68
CA THR A 189 5.59 -19.94 -1.86
C THR A 189 5.52 -18.62 -2.65
N ILE A 190 5.49 -17.47 -1.96
CA ILE A 190 5.50 -16.14 -2.58
C ILE A 190 6.84 -15.88 -3.27
N TYR A 191 7.94 -16.32 -2.63
CA TYR A 191 9.26 -16.28 -3.23
C TYR A 191 9.28 -17.15 -4.48
N LEU A 192 8.99 -18.45 -4.37
CA LEU A 192 8.84 -19.34 -5.52
C LEU A 192 7.82 -20.44 -5.21
N ASP A 193 6.74 -20.50 -6.00
CA ASP A 193 5.70 -21.54 -5.92
C ASP A 193 6.18 -22.87 -6.55
N PHE A 194 7.25 -23.42 -5.98
CA PHE A 194 7.97 -24.57 -6.53
C PHE A 194 7.06 -25.80 -6.70
N ASN A 195 6.17 -26.04 -5.73
CA ASN A 195 5.29 -27.20 -5.73
C ASN A 195 4.29 -27.15 -6.90
N ARG A 196 3.64 -26.01 -7.15
CA ARG A 196 2.73 -25.87 -8.30
C ARG A 196 3.50 -25.99 -9.61
N ILE A 197 4.63 -25.27 -9.73
CA ILE A 197 5.42 -25.21 -10.97
C ILE A 197 5.87 -26.63 -11.36
N ARG A 198 6.49 -27.37 -10.43
CA ARG A 198 7.04 -28.72 -10.67
C ARG A 198 6.01 -29.66 -11.30
N THR A 199 4.75 -29.60 -10.86
CA THR A 199 3.68 -30.46 -11.38
C THR A 199 3.19 -30.06 -12.78
N LYS A 200 3.41 -28.80 -13.19
CA LYS A 200 2.87 -28.22 -14.42
C LYS A 200 3.91 -27.92 -15.51
N LEU A 201 5.21 -28.06 -15.21
CA LEU A 201 6.32 -27.68 -16.12
C LEU A 201 6.12 -28.18 -17.56
N ALA A 202 5.85 -29.48 -17.74
CA ALA A 202 5.70 -30.07 -19.07
C ALA A 202 4.48 -29.50 -19.82
N SER A 203 3.34 -29.38 -19.13
CA SER A 203 2.11 -28.82 -19.71
C SER A 203 2.28 -27.35 -20.09
N ILE A 204 2.93 -26.57 -19.23
CA ILE A 204 3.22 -25.16 -19.45
C ILE A 204 4.15 -24.99 -20.66
N SER A 205 5.24 -25.76 -20.72
CA SER A 205 6.21 -25.63 -21.81
C SER A 205 5.60 -26.01 -23.15
N LYS A 206 4.80 -27.08 -23.19
CA LYS A 206 4.04 -27.47 -24.38
C LYS A 206 3.08 -26.36 -24.82
N ALA A 207 2.33 -25.77 -23.89
CA ALA A 207 1.38 -24.70 -24.20
C ALA A 207 2.04 -23.46 -24.83
N ILE A 208 3.29 -23.15 -24.47
CA ILE A 208 4.07 -22.05 -25.07
C ILE A 208 4.46 -22.39 -26.51
N VAL A 209 4.96 -23.60 -26.75
CA VAL A 209 5.32 -24.06 -28.09
C VAL A 209 4.10 -24.13 -29.00
N ASP A 210 2.98 -24.67 -28.52
CA ASP A 210 1.73 -24.77 -29.25
C ASP A 210 1.17 -23.36 -29.62
N LYS A 211 1.54 -22.32 -28.87
CA LYS A 211 1.21 -20.91 -29.18
C LYS A 211 2.18 -20.24 -30.17
N GLY A 212 3.18 -20.96 -30.67
CA GLY A 212 4.19 -20.44 -31.60
C GLY A 212 5.48 -19.97 -30.92
N GLY A 213 5.74 -20.38 -29.67
CA GLY A 213 7.00 -20.07 -28.99
C GLY A 213 8.18 -20.74 -29.67
N GLU A 214 9.16 -19.94 -30.12
CA GLU A 214 10.37 -20.42 -30.80
C GLU A 214 11.36 -21.12 -29.86
N VAL A 215 11.30 -20.79 -28.57
CA VAL A 215 12.22 -21.32 -27.55
C VAL A 215 11.56 -22.47 -26.81
N HIS A 216 12.20 -23.64 -26.84
CA HIS A 216 11.78 -24.83 -26.09
C HIS A 216 12.14 -24.72 -24.60
N ASN A 217 11.44 -25.48 -23.75
CA ASN A 217 11.68 -25.55 -22.29
C ASN A 217 11.48 -24.24 -21.53
N VAL A 218 10.73 -23.29 -22.10
CA VAL A 218 10.27 -22.10 -21.36
C VAL A 218 9.12 -22.50 -20.45
N TRP A 219 9.08 -21.96 -19.23
CA TRP A 219 7.99 -22.21 -18.28
C TRP A 219 7.39 -20.95 -17.64
N ALA A 220 8.05 -19.81 -17.74
CA ALA A 220 7.52 -18.54 -17.25
C ALA A 220 8.16 -17.37 -17.99
N PHE A 221 7.50 -16.22 -17.88
CA PHE A 221 7.97 -14.96 -18.43
C PHE A 221 8.35 -14.00 -17.30
N ILE A 222 9.45 -13.28 -17.49
CA ILE A 222 9.88 -12.24 -16.56
C ILE A 222 9.00 -11.01 -16.80
N ASP A 223 8.37 -10.51 -15.74
CA ASP A 223 7.69 -9.20 -15.76
C ASP A 223 8.27 -8.25 -14.72
N GLY A 224 8.50 -7.00 -15.13
CA GLY A 224 8.98 -5.91 -14.30
C GLY A 224 7.84 -4.97 -13.95
N THR A 225 7.28 -5.11 -12.74
CA THR A 225 6.19 -4.25 -12.29
C THR A 225 6.71 -3.02 -11.56
N VAL A 226 6.46 -1.82 -12.13
CA VAL A 226 6.71 -0.53 -11.46
C VAL A 226 5.49 -0.16 -10.63
N ARG A 227 5.68 0.14 -9.35
CA ARG A 227 4.63 0.57 -8.42
C ARG A 227 4.94 1.95 -7.88
N GLU A 228 4.04 2.89 -8.14
CA GLU A 228 4.17 4.26 -7.63
C GLU A 228 4.11 4.29 -6.11
N CYS A 229 4.91 5.17 -5.53
CA CYS A 229 4.92 5.42 -4.10
C CYS A 229 4.77 6.92 -3.80
N CYS A 230 4.38 7.24 -2.57
CA CYS A 230 4.45 8.62 -2.09
C CYS A 230 5.89 9.12 -2.20
N ARG A 231 6.05 10.40 -2.52
CA ARG A 231 7.37 11.04 -2.58
C ARG A 231 7.96 11.09 -1.17
N PRO A 232 9.03 10.34 -0.87
CA PRO A 232 9.61 10.35 0.46
C PRO A 232 10.27 11.71 0.72
N ALA A 233 10.22 12.15 1.97
CA ALA A 233 10.96 13.33 2.40
C ALA A 233 12.47 13.04 2.44
N GLY A 234 13.27 14.06 2.11
CA GLY A 234 14.73 13.96 2.08
C GLY A 234 15.27 13.58 0.70
N ASP A 235 16.30 14.32 0.32
CA ASP A 235 16.90 14.36 -1.01
C ASP A 235 17.40 12.99 -1.51
N GLU A 236 18.11 12.24 -0.67
CA GLU A 236 18.70 10.95 -1.07
C GLU A 236 17.66 9.86 -1.30
N ARG A 237 16.73 9.70 -0.37
CA ARG A 237 15.64 8.71 -0.45
C ARG A 237 14.70 9.02 -1.61
N GLN A 238 14.47 10.30 -1.87
CA GLN A 238 13.69 10.74 -3.01
C GLN A 238 14.38 10.40 -4.33
N ARG A 239 15.70 10.62 -4.44
CA ARG A 239 16.48 10.29 -5.64
C ARG A 239 16.56 8.78 -5.89
N SER A 240 16.57 7.93 -4.85
CA SER A 240 16.67 6.48 -5.02
C SER A 240 15.38 5.84 -5.59
N VAL A 241 14.22 6.38 -5.22
CA VAL A 241 12.91 5.88 -5.72
C VAL A 241 12.43 6.61 -6.97
N PHE A 242 13.07 7.70 -7.39
CA PHE A 242 12.66 8.40 -8.60
C PHE A 242 12.97 7.58 -9.85
N ASN A 243 11.93 7.18 -10.57
CA ASN A 243 12.04 6.49 -11.84
C ASN A 243 11.99 7.54 -12.97
N GLY A 244 13.14 7.82 -13.59
CA GLY A 244 13.25 8.80 -14.67
C GLY A 244 12.43 8.45 -15.92
N HIS A 245 12.28 7.16 -16.24
CA HIS A 245 11.52 6.71 -17.40
C HIS A 245 10.01 6.94 -17.21
N LYS A 246 9.47 6.66 -16.02
CA LYS A 246 8.06 6.92 -15.69
C LYS A 246 7.80 8.33 -15.13
N ARG A 247 8.86 9.11 -14.88
CA ARG A 247 8.84 10.45 -14.28
C ARG A 247 8.05 10.53 -12.96
N ARG A 248 8.08 9.45 -12.17
CA ARG A 248 7.35 9.31 -10.90
C ARG A 248 8.19 8.61 -9.85
N GLN A 249 7.89 8.82 -8.57
CA GLN A 249 8.48 8.03 -7.48
C GLN A 249 7.86 6.65 -7.50
N ALA A 250 8.70 5.62 -7.56
CA ALA A 250 8.25 4.25 -7.68
C ALA A 250 9.25 3.24 -7.11
N ILE A 251 8.72 2.07 -6.82
CA ILE A 251 9.44 0.88 -6.43
C ILE A 251 9.21 -0.15 -7.53
N LYS A 252 10.25 -0.92 -7.86
CA LYS A 252 10.19 -1.99 -8.85
C LYS A 252 10.08 -3.34 -8.17
N PHE A 253 9.27 -4.20 -8.77
CA PHE A 253 9.17 -5.60 -8.44
C PHE A 253 9.41 -6.39 -9.72
N GLN A 254 10.01 -7.56 -9.59
CA GLN A 254 10.24 -8.44 -10.72
C GLN A 254 9.63 -9.80 -10.43
N THR A 255 8.70 -10.21 -11.27
CA THR A 255 7.93 -11.43 -11.12
C THR A 255 8.27 -12.44 -12.21
N LEU A 256 7.94 -13.71 -11.96
CA LEU A 256 7.84 -14.73 -13.00
C LEU A 256 6.36 -15.08 -13.14
N VAL A 257 5.81 -14.96 -14.34
CA VAL A 257 4.39 -15.24 -14.62
C VAL A 257 4.32 -16.48 -15.49
N THR A 258 3.57 -17.48 -15.04
CA THR A 258 3.30 -18.69 -15.84
C THR A 258 2.18 -18.42 -16.86
N PRO A 259 2.06 -19.18 -17.96
CA PRO A 259 1.03 -18.98 -18.97
C PRO A 259 -0.42 -19.05 -18.48
N ASP A 260 -0.66 -19.62 -17.31
CA ASP A 260 -1.97 -19.60 -16.64
C ASP A 260 -2.28 -18.24 -15.96
N GLY A 261 -1.42 -17.24 -16.12
CA GLY A 261 -1.57 -15.90 -15.56
C GLY A 261 -1.19 -15.78 -14.08
N ILE A 262 -0.72 -16.87 -13.46
CA ILE A 262 -0.37 -16.88 -12.04
C ILE A 262 1.08 -16.41 -11.86
N ILE A 263 1.27 -15.49 -10.91
CA ILE A 263 2.62 -15.09 -10.47
C ILE A 263 3.23 -16.24 -9.68
N SER A 264 4.30 -16.80 -10.22
CA SER A 264 5.00 -17.98 -9.70
C SER A 264 6.16 -17.62 -8.76
N HIS A 265 6.66 -16.39 -8.88
CA HIS A 265 7.74 -15.87 -8.06
C HIS A 265 7.64 -14.35 -8.03
N ALA A 266 7.88 -13.74 -6.87
CA ALA A 266 7.96 -12.29 -6.71
C ALA A 266 9.23 -11.88 -5.95
N PHE A 267 9.97 -10.91 -6.49
CA PHE A 267 11.17 -10.36 -5.86
C PHE A 267 11.20 -8.84 -5.93
N GLY A 268 11.75 -8.25 -4.88
CA GLY A 268 11.76 -6.83 -4.60
C GLY A 268 11.50 -6.61 -3.11
N PRO A 269 11.36 -5.36 -2.66
CA PRO A 269 11.34 -4.12 -3.45
C PRO A 269 12.73 -3.74 -4.01
N ILE A 270 12.76 -3.19 -5.23
CA ILE A 270 13.96 -2.65 -5.88
C ILE A 270 13.79 -1.14 -6.09
N GLU A 271 14.86 -0.37 -5.89
CA GLU A 271 14.90 1.07 -6.15
C GLU A 271 14.40 1.43 -7.56
N GLY A 272 13.44 2.34 -7.65
CA GLY A 272 12.83 2.78 -8.92
C GLY A 272 13.81 3.41 -9.91
N ARG A 273 14.91 3.98 -9.43
CA ARG A 273 15.97 4.57 -10.26
C ARG A 273 16.71 3.52 -11.10
N ARG A 274 16.80 2.27 -10.65
CA ARG A 274 17.65 1.25 -11.29
C ARG A 274 17.04 0.72 -12.58
N HIS A 275 17.88 0.37 -13.55
CA HIS A 275 17.46 -0.28 -14.80
C HIS A 275 17.02 -1.73 -14.56
N ASP A 276 16.13 -2.26 -15.40
CA ASP A 276 15.56 -3.61 -15.24
C ASP A 276 16.60 -4.72 -15.49
N GLN A 277 17.71 -4.42 -16.17
CA GLN A 277 18.84 -5.35 -16.29
C GLN A 277 19.57 -5.55 -14.94
N LEU A 278 19.59 -4.54 -14.07
CA LEU A 278 20.22 -4.63 -12.75
C LEU A 278 19.37 -5.44 -11.76
N SER A 279 18.06 -5.52 -11.94
CA SER A 279 17.22 -6.42 -11.15
C SER A 279 17.46 -7.88 -11.52
N ILE A 280 17.62 -8.16 -12.82
CA ILE A 280 17.98 -9.49 -13.33
C ILE A 280 19.37 -9.93 -12.80
N SER A 281 20.38 -9.06 -12.85
CA SER A 281 21.73 -9.42 -12.41
C SER A 281 21.83 -9.69 -10.90
N LYS A 282 21.17 -8.88 -10.06
CA LYS A 282 21.09 -9.12 -8.61
C LYS A 282 20.41 -10.44 -8.25
N LYS A 283 19.41 -10.85 -9.03
CA LYS A 283 18.76 -12.14 -8.85
C LYS A 283 19.68 -13.30 -9.22
N ASN A 284 20.38 -13.23 -10.35
CA ASN A 284 21.26 -14.31 -10.80
C ASN A 284 22.37 -14.62 -9.77
N ALA A 285 22.75 -13.66 -8.94
CA ALA A 285 23.65 -13.87 -7.80
C ALA A 285 22.98 -14.53 -6.57
N SER A 286 21.66 -14.43 -6.43
CA SER A 286 20.86 -15.05 -5.36
C SER A 286 20.35 -16.45 -5.69
N TRP A 287 20.38 -16.85 -6.96
CA TRP A 287 20.04 -18.21 -7.43
C TRP A 287 21.26 -19.14 -7.51
N ARG A 288 22.46 -18.63 -7.24
CA ARG A 288 23.67 -19.42 -7.02
C ARG A 288 23.80 -19.73 -5.54
#